data_AF-A0A7H4NYY9-F1
#
_entry.id   AF-A0A7H4NYY9-F1
#
_cell.length_a   1.000
_cell.length_b   1.000
_cell.length_c   1.000
_cell.angle_alpha   90.00
_cell.angle_beta   90.00
_cell.angle_gamma   90.00
#
_symmetry.space_group_name_H-M   'P 1'
#
loop_
_entity.id
_entity.type
_entity.pdbx_description
1 polymer ?
#
loop_
_entity_poly.entity_id
_entity_poly.type
_entity_poly.pdbx_seq_one_letter_code
_entity_poly.pdbx_strand_id
1 'polypeptide(L)'
;MSTSFFVAADWLAEHIDDPEIQIIDARMAPPGQEQRDLNAEYQAGHIPGAVFFDIEALSDHTSPLPHMMPRAEAFAVAMRELGVSSDKHLVVYDEGNLFSAPRAWWMLRTFGVEKVSIVAGGLEGWRRDELPLEQGLPELPEGDFDARLDPQAIKRLTDVLLVSHEGSAQIVDARPAGRFNGQVAEPRPALRSGHIPRRAKRPLERTGD
;
A
#
# COMPACT_ATOMS: atom_id res chain seq x y z
N MET A 1 -15.41 -17.22 5.81
CA MET A 1 -14.16 -17.44 6.56
C MET A 1 -13.42 -16.10 6.56
N SER A 2 -13.35 -15.41 7.70
CA SER A 2 -12.61 -14.16 7.81
C SER A 2 -11.15 -14.50 8.02
N THR A 3 -10.37 -14.60 6.94
CA THR A 3 -8.91 -14.64 7.05
C THR A 3 -8.46 -13.31 7.65
N SER A 4 -7.69 -13.35 8.74
CA SER A 4 -7.07 -12.15 9.30
C SER A 4 -6.14 -11.55 8.23
N PHE A 5 -6.33 -10.28 7.89
CA PHE A 5 -5.39 -9.55 7.01
C PHE A 5 -4.03 -9.33 7.69
N PHE A 6 -3.96 -9.56 8.99
CA PHE A 6 -2.75 -9.39 9.79
C PHE A 6 -2.19 -10.73 10.25
N VAL A 7 -0.87 -10.81 10.26
CA VAL A 7 -0.09 -11.84 10.94
C VAL A 7 0.71 -11.20 12.07
N ALA A 8 0.91 -11.91 13.17
CA ALA A 8 1.73 -11.43 14.27
C ALA A 8 3.23 -11.66 13.97
N ALA A 9 4.10 -10.89 14.63
CA ALA A 9 5.55 -10.94 14.37
C ALA A 9 6.15 -12.28 14.81
N ASP A 10 5.69 -12.82 15.94
CA ASP A 10 6.03 -14.14 16.46
C ASP A 10 5.65 -15.26 15.47
N TRP A 11 4.44 -15.20 14.90
CA TRP A 11 4.01 -16.14 13.87
C TRP A 11 4.93 -16.07 12.64
N LEU A 12 5.29 -14.87 12.20
CA LEU A 12 6.20 -14.73 11.05
C LEU A 12 7.60 -15.26 11.37
N ALA A 13 8.11 -15.05 12.59
CA ALA A 13 9.39 -15.60 13.02
C ALA A 13 9.38 -17.13 13.03
N GLU A 14 8.27 -17.76 13.44
CA GLU A 14 8.11 -19.22 13.40
C GLU A 14 8.06 -19.79 11.97
N HIS A 15 7.70 -18.97 10.97
CA HIS A 15 7.56 -19.38 9.57
C HIS A 15 8.58 -18.68 8.66
N ILE A 16 9.67 -18.14 9.21
CA ILE A 16 10.66 -17.36 8.46
C ILE A 16 11.35 -18.18 7.35
N ASP A 17 11.49 -19.48 7.57
CA ASP A 17 12.07 -20.44 6.64
C ASP A 17 11.01 -21.21 5.82
N ASP A 18 9.73 -20.84 5.92
CA ASP A 18 8.65 -21.49 5.16
C ASP A 18 8.77 -21.13 3.68
N PRO A 19 8.99 -22.11 2.77
CA PRO A 19 9.15 -21.84 1.34
C PRO A 19 7.88 -21.27 0.69
N GLU A 20 6.72 -21.43 1.32
CA GLU A 20 5.43 -20.90 0.85
C GLU A 20 5.21 -19.44 1.23
N ILE A 21 6.10 -18.84 2.03
CA ILE A 21 6.02 -17.44 2.45
C ILE A 21 7.09 -16.61 1.75
N GLN A 22 6.72 -15.40 1.35
CA GLN A 22 7.68 -14.37 0.95
C GLN A 22 7.38 -13.07 1.67
N ILE A 23 8.45 -12.42 2.13
CA ILE A 23 8.34 -11.23 2.96
C ILE A 23 8.64 -10.02 2.09
N ILE A 24 7.85 -8.96 2.26
CA ILE A 24 7.93 -7.76 1.45
C ILE A 24 8.08 -6.55 2.38
N ASP A 25 9.22 -5.87 2.26
CA ASP A 25 9.45 -4.57 2.86
C ASP A 25 8.84 -3.49 1.96
N ALA A 26 7.75 -2.88 2.39
CA ALA A 26 7.06 -1.81 1.68
C ALA A 26 7.25 -0.45 2.39
N ARG A 27 8.34 -0.25 3.14
CA ARG A 27 8.63 1.04 3.78
C ARG A 27 8.76 2.14 2.73
N MET A 28 8.17 3.29 3.04
CA MET A 28 8.13 4.45 2.17
C MET A 28 8.24 5.72 3.01
N ALA A 29 8.98 6.72 2.52
CA ALA A 29 9.04 8.03 3.16
C ALA A 29 7.64 8.69 3.17
N PRO A 30 7.17 9.18 4.33
CA PRO A 30 6.00 10.05 4.36
C PRO A 30 6.26 11.37 3.60
N PRO A 31 5.21 12.04 3.10
CA PRO A 31 5.35 13.35 2.49
C PRO A 31 6.06 14.35 3.41
N GLY A 32 7.04 15.09 2.87
CA GLY A 32 7.90 15.99 3.64
C GLY A 32 9.15 15.34 4.25
N GLN A 33 9.34 14.04 4.05
CA GLN A 33 10.57 13.32 4.44
C GLN A 33 11.30 12.73 3.23
N GLU A 34 11.20 13.37 2.06
CA GLU A 34 11.77 12.85 0.80
C GLU A 34 13.31 12.73 0.81
N GLN A 35 13.97 13.26 1.84
CA GLN A 35 15.43 13.14 2.03
C GLN A 35 15.86 11.78 2.59
N ARG A 36 14.92 10.94 3.03
CA ARG A 36 15.24 9.62 3.57
C ARG A 36 15.57 8.65 2.44
N ASP A 37 16.68 7.95 2.60
CA ASP A 37 17.09 6.88 1.68
C ASP A 37 16.58 5.54 2.20
N LEU A 38 15.36 5.19 1.77
CA LEU A 38 14.71 3.94 2.21
C LEU A 38 15.46 2.70 1.72
N ASN A 39 16.19 2.80 0.59
CA ASN A 39 17.00 1.70 0.10
C ASN A 39 18.19 1.45 1.04
N ALA A 40 18.88 2.52 1.47
CA ALA A 40 19.95 2.41 2.46
C ALA A 40 19.42 1.91 3.81
N GLU A 41 18.24 2.37 4.25
CA GLU A 41 17.61 1.89 5.49
C GLU A 41 17.19 0.42 5.42
N TYR A 42 16.78 -0.06 4.24
CA TYR A 42 16.53 -1.47 3.97
C TYR A 42 17.83 -2.28 4.06
N GLN A 43 18.88 -1.86 3.36
CA GLN A 43 20.18 -2.55 3.40
C GLN A 43 20.79 -2.56 4.82
N ALA A 44 20.54 -1.53 5.62
CA ALA A 44 21.02 -1.46 7.00
C ALA A 44 20.28 -2.40 7.96
N GLY A 45 19.06 -2.83 7.62
CA GLY A 45 18.26 -3.72 8.45
C GLY A 45 16.84 -3.92 7.94
N HIS A 46 16.50 -5.17 7.64
CA HIS A 46 15.16 -5.63 7.23
C HIS A 46 14.84 -6.98 7.88
N ILE A 47 13.57 -7.40 7.82
CA ILE A 47 13.16 -8.75 8.24
C ILE A 47 13.88 -9.77 7.32
N PRO A 48 14.46 -10.87 7.85
CA PRO A 48 15.21 -11.83 7.05
C PRO A 48 14.43 -12.35 5.83
N GLY A 49 15.10 -12.42 4.67
CA GLY A 49 14.50 -12.85 3.40
C GLY A 49 13.50 -11.87 2.78
N ALA A 50 13.28 -10.71 3.38
CA ALA A 50 12.38 -9.70 2.82
C ALA A 50 12.97 -9.08 1.56
N VAL A 51 12.15 -8.84 0.55
CA VAL A 51 12.51 -8.05 -0.64
C VAL A 51 12.00 -6.63 -0.51
N PHE A 52 12.73 -5.67 -1.07
CA PHE A 52 12.33 -4.26 -1.03
C PHE A 52 11.33 -3.92 -2.16
N PHE A 53 10.10 -3.61 -1.77
CA PHE A 53 9.02 -3.18 -2.64
C PHE A 53 8.92 -1.66 -2.62
N ASP A 54 9.67 -1.04 -3.52
CA ASP A 54 9.68 0.41 -3.67
C ASP A 54 8.40 0.89 -4.38
N ILE A 55 7.43 1.34 -3.59
CA ILE A 55 6.14 1.87 -4.10
C ILE A 55 6.37 3.04 -5.06
N GLU A 56 7.40 3.88 -4.84
CA GLU A 56 7.68 4.99 -5.74
C GLU A 56 8.11 4.48 -7.10
N ALA A 57 9.09 3.57 -7.15
CA ALA A 57 9.58 2.99 -8.40
C ALA A 57 8.54 2.11 -9.11
N LEU A 58 7.63 1.49 -8.36
CA LEU A 58 6.55 0.64 -8.88
C LEU A 58 5.33 1.44 -9.35
N SER A 59 5.36 2.77 -9.29
CA SER A 59 4.26 3.62 -9.70
C SER A 59 4.32 4.01 -11.18
N ASP A 60 3.16 4.33 -11.78
CA ASP A 60 3.13 4.85 -13.15
C ASP A 60 3.58 6.31 -13.22
N HIS A 61 4.82 6.51 -13.66
CA HIS A 61 5.44 7.82 -13.86
C HIS A 61 5.05 8.53 -15.16
N THR A 62 4.24 7.91 -16.03
CA THR A 62 3.71 8.61 -17.22
C THR A 62 2.60 9.59 -16.86
N SER A 63 1.96 9.38 -15.71
CA SER A 63 0.98 10.30 -15.15
C SER A 63 1.65 11.44 -14.39
N PRO A 64 1.13 12.67 -14.46
CA PRO A 64 1.59 13.77 -13.60
C PRO A 64 1.12 13.60 -12.14
N LEU A 65 0.26 12.61 -11.86
CA LEU A 65 -0.23 12.29 -10.54
C LEU A 65 0.71 11.28 -9.86
N PRO A 66 0.90 11.39 -8.54
CA PRO A 66 1.75 10.47 -7.78
C PRO A 66 1.13 9.07 -7.65
N HIS A 67 1.97 8.09 -7.31
CA HIS A 67 1.57 6.76 -6.85
C HIS A 67 0.44 6.10 -7.67
N MET A 68 0.45 6.35 -8.98
CA MET A 68 -0.54 5.82 -9.89
C MET A 68 -0.29 4.34 -10.07
N MET A 69 -1.37 3.55 -10.18
CA MET A 69 -1.24 2.12 -10.38
C MET A 69 -0.51 1.86 -11.72
N PRO A 70 0.56 1.05 -11.75
CA PRO A 70 1.27 0.71 -12.98
C PRO A 70 0.41 -0.15 -13.91
N ARG A 71 0.88 -0.31 -15.16
CA ARG A 71 0.34 -1.33 -16.05
C ARG A 71 0.68 -2.72 -15.51
N ALA A 72 -0.23 -3.67 -15.71
CA ALA A 72 -0.05 -5.05 -15.24
C ALA A 72 1.25 -5.67 -15.77
N GLU A 73 1.60 -5.44 -17.03
CA GLU A 73 2.83 -6.00 -17.61
C GLU A 73 4.09 -5.42 -16.95
N ALA A 74 4.09 -4.11 -16.66
CA ALA A 74 5.23 -3.46 -15.99
C ALA A 74 5.37 -3.94 -14.55
N PHE A 75 4.24 -4.11 -13.84
CA PHE A 75 4.24 -4.65 -12.49
C PHE A 75 4.73 -6.10 -12.45
N ALA A 76 4.27 -6.95 -13.38
CA ALA A 76 4.72 -8.34 -13.49
C ALA A 76 6.23 -8.47 -13.78
N VAL A 77 6.79 -7.59 -14.62
CA VAL A 77 8.25 -7.56 -14.84
C VAL A 77 8.97 -7.19 -13.55
N ALA A 78 8.57 -6.10 -12.90
CA ALA A 78 9.23 -5.64 -11.68
C ALA A 78 9.15 -6.67 -10.54
N MET A 79 8.01 -7.36 -10.38
CA MET A 79 7.87 -8.41 -9.37
C MET A 79 8.76 -9.62 -9.63
N ARG A 80 8.89 -10.03 -10.90
CA ARG A 80 9.79 -11.13 -11.29
C ARG A 80 11.25 -10.77 -11.02
N GLU A 81 11.68 -9.56 -11.39
CA GLU A 81 13.02 -9.05 -11.12
C GLU A 81 13.34 -8.96 -9.61
N LEU A 82 12.33 -8.67 -8.78
CA LEU A 82 12.45 -8.70 -7.33
C LEU A 82 12.46 -10.12 -6.74
N GLY A 83 12.22 -11.17 -7.53
CA GLY A 83 12.14 -12.55 -7.05
C GLY A 83 10.80 -12.92 -6.41
N VAL A 84 9.75 -12.11 -6.60
CA VAL A 84 8.42 -12.34 -6.00
C VAL A 84 7.62 -13.33 -6.84
N SER A 85 7.02 -14.31 -6.19
CA SER A 85 6.13 -15.28 -6.82
C SER A 85 4.68 -15.07 -6.37
N SER A 86 3.77 -15.03 -7.35
CA SER A 86 2.36 -14.70 -7.15
C SER A 86 1.50 -15.82 -6.53
N ASP A 87 2.01 -17.05 -6.49
CA ASP A 87 1.38 -18.24 -5.92
C ASP A 87 1.63 -18.41 -4.41
N LYS A 88 2.65 -17.74 -3.88
CA LYS A 88 3.04 -17.76 -2.47
C LYS A 88 2.17 -16.88 -1.58
N HIS A 89 2.30 -17.07 -0.27
CA HIS A 89 1.74 -16.15 0.73
C HIS A 89 2.69 -14.96 0.91
N LEU A 90 2.29 -13.81 0.38
CA LEU A 90 3.05 -12.57 0.51
C LEU A 90 2.72 -11.87 1.84
N VAL A 91 3.75 -11.65 2.66
CA VAL A 91 3.63 -11.00 3.97
C VAL A 91 4.33 -9.64 3.91
N VAL A 92 3.53 -8.59 3.93
CA VAL A 92 3.98 -7.20 3.74
C VAL A 92 4.20 -6.52 5.10
N TYR A 93 5.21 -5.70 5.22
CA TYR A 93 5.37 -4.81 6.37
C TYR A 93 5.85 -3.42 5.94
N ASP A 94 5.65 -2.45 6.84
CA ASP A 94 6.27 -1.13 6.77
C ASP A 94 6.94 -0.84 8.12
N GLU A 95 7.23 0.42 8.42
CA GLU A 95 7.88 0.80 9.67
C GLU A 95 7.11 0.33 10.91
N GLY A 96 5.79 0.17 10.82
CA GLY A 96 4.90 -0.12 11.96
C GLY A 96 3.82 0.93 12.18
N ASN A 97 3.86 2.01 11.39
CA ASN A 97 2.87 3.08 11.36
C ASN A 97 1.69 2.78 10.41
N LEU A 98 1.71 1.63 9.71
CA LEU A 98 0.67 1.21 8.77
C LEU A 98 0.44 2.23 7.64
N PHE A 99 1.48 2.98 7.30
CA PHE A 99 1.45 4.05 6.33
C PHE A 99 1.44 3.53 4.89
N SER A 100 2.32 2.58 4.58
CA SER A 100 2.59 2.14 3.21
C SER A 100 2.35 0.65 2.98
N ALA A 101 2.41 -0.19 4.02
CA ALA A 101 2.10 -1.61 3.89
C ALA A 101 0.69 -1.88 3.35
N PRO A 102 -0.38 -1.16 3.77
CA PRO A 102 -1.70 -1.34 3.17
C PRO A 102 -1.75 -1.03 1.67
N ARG A 103 -0.92 -0.09 1.19
CA ARG A 103 -0.85 0.24 -0.23
C ARG A 103 -0.21 -0.91 -1.01
N ALA A 104 0.91 -1.44 -0.56
CA ALA A 104 1.55 -2.60 -1.19
C ALA A 104 0.63 -3.85 -1.14
N TRP A 105 0.01 -4.12 0.01
CA TRP A 105 -1.01 -5.16 0.15
C TRP A 105 -2.12 -5.02 -0.89
N TRP A 106 -2.67 -3.82 -1.04
CA TRP A 106 -3.74 -3.54 -1.99
C TRP A 106 -3.27 -3.68 -3.44
N MET A 107 -2.05 -3.26 -3.77
CA MET A 107 -1.48 -3.44 -5.11
C MET A 107 -1.37 -4.92 -5.47
N LEU A 108 -0.75 -5.74 -4.62
CA LEU A 108 -0.58 -7.18 -4.84
C LEU A 108 -1.93 -7.88 -5.02
N ARG A 109 -2.89 -7.60 -4.14
CA ARG A 109 -4.27 -8.10 -4.23
C ARG A 109 -4.97 -7.68 -5.52
N THR A 110 -4.78 -6.42 -5.93
CA THR A 110 -5.40 -5.85 -7.14
C THR A 110 -4.79 -6.43 -8.42
N PHE A 111 -3.54 -6.88 -8.36
CA PHE A 111 -2.88 -7.60 -9.45
C PHE A 111 -3.08 -9.13 -9.40
N GLY A 112 -3.96 -9.63 -8.52
CA GLY A 112 -4.41 -11.02 -8.55
C GLY A 112 -3.74 -11.95 -7.55
N VAL A 113 -2.84 -11.48 -6.68
CA VAL A 113 -2.29 -12.32 -5.61
C VAL A 113 -3.39 -12.67 -4.61
N GLU A 114 -3.60 -13.97 -4.38
CA GLU A 114 -4.71 -14.44 -3.54
C GLU A 114 -4.42 -14.26 -2.05
N LYS A 115 -3.20 -14.64 -1.63
CA LYS A 115 -2.75 -14.71 -0.23
C LYS A 115 -1.79 -13.56 0.06
N VAL A 116 -2.32 -12.48 0.65
CA VAL A 116 -1.51 -11.34 1.09
C VAL A 116 -1.93 -10.94 2.50
N SER A 117 -0.95 -10.84 3.40
CA SER A 117 -1.13 -10.40 4.79
C SER A 117 -0.17 -9.26 5.13
N ILE A 118 -0.44 -8.58 6.24
CA ILE A 118 0.39 -7.49 6.78
C ILE A 118 0.93 -7.90 8.16
N VAL A 119 2.20 -7.63 8.44
CA VAL A 119 2.76 -7.84 9.78
C VAL A 119 2.18 -6.80 10.74
N ALA A 120 1.53 -7.27 11.80
CA ALA A 120 0.99 -6.41 12.85
C ALA A 120 2.12 -5.69 13.58
N GLY A 121 2.08 -4.35 13.57
CA GLY A 121 3.13 -3.53 14.18
C GLY A 121 4.39 -3.33 13.33
N GLY A 122 4.45 -3.91 12.12
CA GLY A 122 5.55 -3.73 11.17
C GLY A 122 6.95 -3.99 11.74
N LEU A 123 7.94 -3.27 11.21
CA LEU A 123 9.35 -3.40 11.62
C LEU A 123 9.60 -2.95 13.07
N GLU A 124 8.87 -1.93 13.55
CA GLU A 124 8.92 -1.51 14.95
C GLU A 124 8.45 -2.61 15.90
N GLY A 125 7.39 -3.34 15.54
CA GLY A 125 6.92 -4.51 16.27
C GLY A 125 7.98 -5.61 16.31
N TRP A 126 8.53 -5.95 15.14
CA TRP A 126 9.61 -6.93 15.01
C TRP A 126 10.82 -6.60 15.89
N ARG A 127 11.26 -5.33 15.89
CA ARG A 127 12.37 -4.85 16.73
C ARG A 127 12.04 -4.86 18.22
N ARG A 128 10.80 -4.53 18.59
CA ARG A 128 10.32 -4.53 19.97
C ARG A 128 10.34 -5.94 20.57
N ASP A 129 10.05 -6.93 19.74
CA ASP A 129 10.08 -8.35 20.12
C ASP A 129 11.52 -8.93 20.05
N GLU A 130 12.53 -8.08 19.84
CA GLU A 130 13.96 -8.43 19.80
C GLU A 130 14.30 -9.52 18.75
N LEU A 131 13.52 -9.57 17.67
CA LEU A 131 13.69 -10.54 16.59
C LEU A 131 14.85 -10.14 15.64
N PRO A 132 15.53 -11.12 15.02
CA PRO A 132 16.73 -10.86 14.22
C PRO A 132 16.42 -10.06 12.95
N LEU A 133 17.36 -9.20 12.55
CA LEU A 133 17.31 -8.48 11.27
C LEU A 133 18.42 -8.98 10.36
N GLU A 134 18.17 -8.91 9.06
CA GLU A 134 19.15 -9.15 8.00
C GLU A 134 19.64 -7.81 7.43
N GLN A 135 20.87 -7.82 6.91
CA GLN A 135 21.53 -6.68 6.28
C GLN A 135 21.95 -7.04 4.85
N GLY A 136 22.03 -6.04 3.98
CA GLY A 136 22.42 -6.21 2.58
C GLY A 136 21.23 -6.38 1.65
N LEU A 137 21.46 -6.99 0.49
CA LEU A 137 20.42 -7.32 -0.48
C LEU A 137 20.30 -8.85 -0.53
N PRO A 138 19.08 -9.42 -0.44
CA PRO A 138 18.91 -10.85 -0.63
C PRO A 138 19.19 -11.21 -2.09
N GLU A 139 19.92 -12.30 -2.31
CA GLU A 139 20.09 -12.89 -3.63
C GLU A 139 18.98 -13.92 -3.86
N LEU A 140 17.92 -13.50 -4.54
CA LEU A 140 16.82 -14.38 -4.94
C LEU A 140 16.88 -14.65 -6.45
N PRO A 141 16.52 -15.87 -6.89
CA PRO A 141 16.26 -16.11 -8.30
C PRO A 141 15.05 -15.28 -8.77
N GLU A 142 14.93 -15.11 -10.08
CA GLU A 142 13.73 -14.50 -10.68
C GLU A 142 12.47 -15.25 -10.24
N GLY A 143 11.45 -14.51 -9.83
CA GLY A 143 10.18 -15.06 -9.35
C GLY A 143 9.25 -15.46 -10.49
N ASP A 144 8.10 -16.06 -10.14
CA ASP A 144 7.01 -16.32 -11.09
C ASP A 144 5.78 -15.46 -10.76
N PHE A 145 5.59 -14.39 -11.54
CA PHE A 145 4.54 -13.40 -11.29
C PHE A 145 3.71 -13.11 -12.53
N ASP A 146 2.45 -13.54 -12.53
CA ASP A 146 1.43 -13.15 -13.51
C ASP A 146 0.52 -12.08 -12.90
N ALA A 147 0.63 -10.85 -13.38
CA ALA A 147 -0.18 -9.73 -12.88
C ALA A 147 -1.47 -9.59 -13.69
N ARG A 148 -2.61 -9.64 -13.00
CA ARG A 148 -3.94 -9.39 -13.58
C ARG A 148 -4.64 -8.29 -12.81
N LEU A 149 -4.66 -7.10 -13.40
CA LEU A 149 -5.31 -5.94 -12.79
C LEU A 149 -6.83 -6.15 -12.73
N ASP A 150 -7.41 -6.14 -11.53
CA ASP A 150 -8.86 -6.01 -11.34
C ASP A 150 -9.28 -4.55 -11.61
N PRO A 151 -9.98 -4.27 -12.73
CA PRO A 151 -10.39 -2.90 -13.06
C PRO A 151 -11.46 -2.37 -12.11
N GLN A 152 -12.15 -3.21 -11.32
CA GLN A 152 -13.18 -2.77 -10.39
C GLN A 152 -12.62 -2.18 -9.10
N ALA A 153 -11.39 -2.55 -8.73
CA ALA A 153 -10.69 -2.06 -7.55
C ALA A 153 -10.34 -0.57 -7.64
N ILE A 154 -10.29 0.00 -8.86
CA ILE A 154 -9.91 1.40 -9.12
C ILE A 154 -11.09 2.15 -9.70
N LYS A 155 -11.43 3.30 -9.12
CA LYS A 155 -12.43 4.22 -9.67
C LYS A 155 -11.77 5.36 -10.43
N ARG A 156 -12.27 5.62 -11.64
CA ARG A 156 -11.80 6.71 -12.50
C ARG A 156 -12.41 8.03 -12.05
N LEU A 157 -11.83 9.13 -12.53
CA LEU A 157 -12.35 10.48 -12.28
C LEU A 157 -13.84 10.60 -12.64
N THR A 158 -14.26 10.00 -13.76
CA THR A 158 -15.66 10.01 -14.22
C THR A 158 -16.59 9.30 -13.25
N ASP A 159 -16.16 8.18 -12.67
CA ASP A 159 -16.95 7.41 -11.71
C ASP A 159 -17.12 8.21 -10.41
N VAL A 160 -16.03 8.83 -9.94
CA VAL A 160 -16.03 9.66 -8.74
C VAL A 160 -16.89 10.91 -8.93
N LEU A 161 -16.85 11.53 -10.11
CA LEU A 161 -17.70 12.68 -10.45
C LEU A 161 -19.19 12.30 -10.42
N LEU A 162 -19.54 11.14 -10.99
CA LEU A 162 -20.90 10.63 -10.98
C LEU A 162 -21.39 10.36 -9.55
N VAL A 163 -20.59 9.65 -8.74
CA VAL A 163 -20.90 9.37 -7.34
C VAL A 163 -21.04 10.65 -6.52
N SER A 164 -20.15 11.63 -6.72
CA SER A 164 -20.20 12.93 -6.05
C SER A 164 -21.49 13.69 -6.37
N HIS A 165 -21.93 13.63 -7.63
CA HIS A 165 -23.13 14.32 -8.11
C HIS A 165 -24.44 13.62 -7.70
N GLU A 166 -24.52 12.30 -7.86
CA GLU A 166 -25.74 11.52 -7.62
C GLU A 166 -25.91 11.10 -6.16
N GLY A 167 -24.80 10.96 -5.41
CA GLY A 167 -24.82 10.42 -4.05
C GLY A 167 -25.08 8.91 -4.00
N SER A 168 -24.76 8.18 -5.06
CA SER A 168 -24.96 6.72 -5.18
C SER A 168 -24.01 5.89 -4.31
N ALA A 169 -22.91 6.46 -3.84
CA ALA A 169 -21.97 5.85 -2.90
C ALA A 169 -21.32 6.88 -1.97
N GLN A 170 -20.65 6.39 -0.92
CA GLN A 170 -19.88 7.23 -0.01
C GLN A 170 -18.43 7.35 -0.47
N ILE A 171 -17.91 8.58 -0.51
CA ILE A 171 -16.48 8.86 -0.79
C ILE A 171 -15.78 9.16 0.54
N VAL A 172 -14.80 8.34 0.92
CA VAL A 172 -14.01 8.51 2.14
C VAL A 172 -12.63 9.04 1.76
N ASP A 173 -12.17 10.05 2.48
CA ASP A 173 -10.84 10.64 2.31
C ASP A 173 -9.96 10.24 3.49
N ALA A 174 -8.80 9.64 3.22
CA ALA A 174 -7.87 9.17 4.23
C ALA A 174 -6.88 10.25 4.71
N ARG A 175 -6.91 11.46 4.14
CA ARG A 175 -6.02 12.55 4.55
C ARG A 175 -6.36 13.04 5.96
N PRO A 176 -5.37 13.58 6.70
CA PRO A 176 -5.61 14.23 7.98
C PRO A 176 -6.64 15.38 7.86
N ALA A 177 -7.42 15.58 8.93
CA ALA A 177 -8.54 16.54 8.96
C ALA A 177 -8.16 17.96 8.52
N GLY A 178 -6.96 18.44 8.87
CA GLY A 178 -6.48 19.76 8.47
C GLY A 178 -6.38 19.93 6.94
N ARG A 179 -5.92 18.90 6.22
CA ARG A 179 -5.85 18.90 4.74
C ARG A 179 -7.24 18.78 4.12
N PHE A 180 -8.07 17.89 4.67
CA PHE A 180 -9.46 17.70 4.22
C PHE A 180 -10.30 18.97 4.35
N ASN A 181 -10.14 19.71 5.45
CA ASN A 181 -10.85 20.96 5.72
C ASN A 181 -10.19 22.18 5.04
N GLY A 182 -9.08 21.99 4.32
CA GLY A 182 -8.36 23.07 3.64
C GLY A 182 -7.58 24.02 4.57
N GLN A 183 -7.39 23.64 5.83
CA GLN A 183 -6.70 24.42 6.85
C GLN A 183 -5.17 24.33 6.75
N VAL A 184 -4.67 23.26 6.13
CA VAL A 184 -3.24 23.04 5.86
C VAL A 184 -3.05 22.88 4.36
N ALA A 185 -1.97 23.44 3.84
CA ALA A 185 -1.60 23.28 2.44
C ALA A 185 -1.36 21.80 2.11
N GLU A 186 -1.66 21.42 0.86
CA GLU A 186 -1.24 20.11 0.37
C GLU A 186 0.29 20.06 0.30
N PRO A 187 0.93 18.90 0.56
CA PRO A 187 2.38 18.75 0.43
C PRO A 187 2.89 19.15 -0.96
N ARG A 188 2.01 19.13 -1.98
CA ARG A 188 2.34 19.51 -3.35
C ARG A 188 1.87 20.95 -3.65
N PRO A 189 2.78 21.86 -4.07
CA PRO A 189 2.49 23.29 -4.25
C PRO A 189 1.36 23.64 -5.24
N ALA A 190 1.00 22.73 -6.14
CA ALA A 190 0.01 22.98 -7.20
C ALA A 190 -1.41 22.47 -6.89
N LEU A 191 -1.61 21.75 -5.78
CA LEU A 191 -2.91 21.17 -5.44
C LEU A 191 -3.74 22.13 -4.59
N ARG A 192 -5.02 22.29 -4.96
CA ARG A 192 -5.99 22.99 -4.13
C ARG A 192 -6.23 22.19 -2.85
N SER A 193 -6.29 22.88 -1.72
CA SER A 193 -6.71 22.29 -0.45
C SER A 193 -8.23 22.06 -0.44
N GLY A 194 -8.73 21.33 0.56
CA GLY A 194 -10.15 20.95 0.64
C GLY A 194 -10.40 19.52 0.16
N HIS A 195 -11.65 19.19 -0.15
CA HIS A 195 -12.09 17.82 -0.43
C HIS A 195 -13.10 17.73 -1.58
N ILE A 196 -13.31 16.51 -2.09
CA ILE A 196 -14.30 16.23 -3.14
C ILE A 196 -15.70 16.57 -2.61
N PRO A 197 -16.46 17.45 -3.29
CA PRO A 197 -17.79 17.81 -2.85
C PRO A 197 -18.71 16.59 -2.70
N ARG A 198 -19.58 16.61 -1.69
CA ARG A 198 -20.74 15.71 -1.62
C ARG A 198 -21.97 16.48 -2.06
N ARG A 199 -22.90 15.81 -2.75
CA ARG A 199 -24.26 16.33 -2.91
C ARG A 199 -24.77 16.76 -1.54
N ALA A 200 -25.20 18.02 -1.40
CA ALA A 200 -25.78 18.50 -0.16
C ALA A 200 -26.93 17.56 0.22
N LYS A 201 -26.92 17.04 1.46
CA LYS A 201 -28.09 16.36 2.01
C LYS A 201 -29.25 17.35 1.87
N ARG A 202 -30.26 17.03 1.05
CA ARG A 202 -31.53 17.75 1.14
C ARG A 202 -31.99 17.62 2.59
N PRO A 203 -32.32 18.71 3.30
CA PRO A 203 -32.99 18.58 4.58
C PRO A 203 -34.19 17.66 4.37
N LEU A 204 -34.37 16.68 5.26
CA LEU A 204 -35.64 15.98 5.31
C LEU A 204 -36.67 17.07 5.62
N GLU A 205 -37.52 17.43 4.66
CA GLU A 205 -38.70 18.21 4.97
C GLU A 205 -39.44 17.42 6.05
N ARG A 206 -39.53 18.01 7.24
CA ARG A 206 -40.53 17.58 8.20
C ARG A 206 -41.86 17.83 7.49
N THR A 207 -42.48 16.78 6.96
CA THR A 207 -43.92 16.76 6.75
C THR A 207 -44.54 16.95 8.12
N GLY A 208 -44.87 18.21 8.43
CA GLY A 208 -45.83 18.57 9.44
C GLY A 208 -47.23 18.51 8.84
N ASP A 209 -48.14 18.05 9.70
CA ASP A 209 -49.59 17.85 9.56
C ASP A 209 -50.07 16.56 8.88
#